data_AF-A0A967WBC1-F1
#
_entry.id   AF-A0A967WBC1-F1
#
_cell.length_a   1.000
_cell.length_b   1.000
_cell.length_c   1.000
_cell.angle_alpha   90.00
_cell.angle_beta   90.00
_cell.angle_gamma   90.00
#
_symmetry.space_group_name_H-M   'P 1'
#
loop_
_entity.id
_entity.type
_entity.pdbx_description
1 polymer ?
#
loop_
_entity_poly.entity_id
_entity_poly.type
_entity_poly.pdbx_seq_one_letter_code
_entity_poly.pdbx_strand_id
1 'polypeptide(L)' 'MKVLICDPVAPQTIQAMQDAGIQVIDRSDITADELLREIAAYDGMVVRS' A
#
# COMPACT_ATOMS: atom_id res chain seq x y z
N MET A 1 -7.72 -9.40 0.10
CA MET A 1 -6.46 -8.98 0.73
C MET A 1 -6.18 -7.55 0.33
N LYS A 2 -5.97 -6.66 1.29
CA LYS A 2 -5.81 -5.22 1.08
C LYS A 2 -4.39 -4.79 1.48
N VAL A 3 -3.67 -4.15 0.56
CA VAL A 3 -2.27 -3.75 0.74
C VAL A 3 -2.15 -2.24 0.61
N LEU A 4 -1.42 -1.64 1.56
CA LEU A 4 -1.08 -0.22 1.56
C LEU A 4 0.31 0.00 0.94
N ILE A 5 0.41 0.96 0.02
CA ILE A 5 1.71 1.43 -0.50
C ILE A 5 1.99 2.79 0.14
N CYS A 6 3.03 2.85 0.98
CA CYS A 6 3.44 4.07 1.67
C CYS A 6 4.53 4.84 0.93
N ASP A 7 5.16 4.24 -0.08
CA ASP A 7 6.25 4.84 -0.82
C ASP A 7 6.09 4.61 -2.33
N PRO A 8 6.60 5.52 -3.18
CA PRO A 8 6.54 5.34 -4.62
C PRO A 8 7.21 4.04 -5.08
N VAL A 9 6.43 3.19 -5.75
CA VAL A 9 6.91 1.96 -6.39
C VAL A 9 6.71 2.03 -7.90
N ALA A 10 7.39 1.14 -8.61
CA ALA A 10 7.21 1.02 -10.05
C ALA A 10 5.74 0.64 -10.36
N PRO A 11 5.06 1.30 -11.34
CA PRO A 11 3.66 1.03 -11.66
C PRO A 11 3.36 -0.44 -11.98
N GLN A 12 4.34 -1.15 -12.53
CA GLN A 12 4.24 -2.59 -12.82
C GLN A 12 3.97 -3.43 -11.56
N THR A 13 4.44 -2.97 -10.41
CA THR A 13 4.23 -3.63 -9.10
C THR A 13 2.76 -3.54 -8.69
N ILE A 14 2.15 -2.37 -8.88
CA ILE A 14 0.73 -2.13 -8.58
C ILE A 14 -0.12 -2.99 -9.50
N GLN A 15 0.19 -2.99 -10.81
CA GLN A 15 -0.54 -3.77 -11.80
C GLN A 15 -0.47 -5.27 -11.50
N ALA A 16 0.73 -5.80 -11.23
CA ALA A 16 0.90 -7.22 -10.91
C ALA A 16 0.11 -7.66 -9.66
N MET A 17 0.04 -6.80 -8.63
CA MET A 17 -0.77 -7.08 -7.44
C MET A 17 -2.27 -7.05 -7.74
N GLN A 18 -2.73 -6.06 -8.51
CA GLN A 18 -4.14 -5.97 -8.93
C GLN A 18 -4.56 -7.16 -9.80
N ASP A 19 -3.71 -7.59 -10.73
CA ASP A 19 -3.93 -8.76 -11.59
C ASP A 19 -4.00 -10.06 -10.78
N ALA A 20 -3.30 -10.11 -9.64
CA ALA A 20 -3.39 -11.20 -8.67
C ALA A 20 -4.66 -11.14 -7.77
N GLY A 21 -5.54 -10.16 -7.99
CA GLY A 21 -6.76 -9.96 -7.20
C GLY A 21 -6.52 -9.29 -5.84
N ILE A 22 -5.37 -8.65 -5.63
CA ILE A 22 -5.04 -7.92 -4.42
C ILE A 22 -5.54 -6.49 -4.55
N GLN A 23 -6.25 -6.00 -3.54
CA GLN A 23 -6.67 -4.61 -3.49
C GLN A 23 -5.50 -3.74 -3.02
N VAL A 24 -4.96 -2.95 -3.94
CA VAL A 24 -3.84 -2.04 -3.66
C VAL A 24 -4.34 -0.63 -3.43
N ILE A 25 -3.95 -0.02 -2.32
CA ILE A 25 -4.21 1.38 -1.99
C ILE A 25 -2.87 2.13 -1.98
N ASP A 26 -2.71 3.06 -2.92
CA ASP A 26 -1.56 3.96 -2.97
C ASP A 26 -1.83 5.19 -2.10
N ARG A 27 -1.05 5.31 -1.02
CA ARG A 27 -1.02 6.45 -0.12
C ARG A 27 0.45 6.79 0.16
N SER A 28 1.18 7.05 -0.91
CA SER A 28 2.57 7.49 -0.86
C SER A 28 2.80 8.84 -0.16
N ASP A 29 1.72 9.52 0.24
CA ASP A 29 1.68 10.76 1.02
C ASP A 29 1.25 10.56 2.48
N ILE A 30 1.04 9.31 2.92
CA ILE A 30 0.53 9.03 4.27
C ILE A 30 1.50 9.51 5.36
N THR A 31 0.97 10.22 6.34
CA THR A 31 1.75 10.62 7.52
C THR A 31 1.85 9.47 8.53
N ALA A 32 2.85 9.52 9.43
CA ALA A 32 3.01 8.52 10.48
C ALA A 32 1.77 8.41 11.38
N ASP A 33 1.12 9.53 11.71
CA ASP A 33 -0.07 9.55 12.55
C ASP A 33 -1.29 8.92 11.86
N GLU A 34 -1.47 9.15 10.56
CA GLU A 34 -2.53 8.53 9.77
C GLU A 34 -2.29 7.03 9.61
N LEU A 35 -1.04 6.64 9.33
CA LEU A 35 -0.64 5.25 9.23
C LEU A 35 -0.98 4.48 10.50
N LEU A 36 -0.63 5.02 11.67
CA LEU A 36 -0.94 4.38 12.96
C LEU A 36 -2.44 4.17 13.19
N ARG A 37 -3.30 5.02 12.63
CA ARG A 37 -4.76 4.90 12.75
C ARG A 37 -5.36 3.92 11.75
N GLU A 38 -4.83 3.91 10.53
CA GLU A 38 -5.42 3.18 9.41
C GLU A 38 -4.80 1.79 9.17
N ILE A 39 -3.58 1.53 9.63
CA ILE A 39 -2.80 0.32 9.26
C ILE A 39 -3.52 -1.00 9.59
N ALA A 40 -4.34 -1.02 10.64
CA ALA A 40 -5.13 -2.19 11.04
C ALA A 40 -6.19 -2.60 9.98
N ALA A 41 -6.53 -1.72 9.04
CA ALA A 41 -7.45 -2.01 7.95
C ALA A 41 -6.78 -2.68 6.74
N TYR A 42 -5.47 -2.89 6.79
CA TYR A 42 -4.69 -3.48 5.70
C TYR A 42 -4.03 -4.78 6.17
N ASP A 43 -3.98 -5.76 5.27
CA ASP A 43 -3.35 -7.06 5.51
C ASP A 43 -1.83 -7.02 5.27
N GLY A 44 -1.34 -5.99 4.57
CA GLY A 44 0.07 -5.82 4.24
C GLY A 44 0.43 -4.39 3.87
N MET A 45 1.73 -4.10 3.90
CA MET A 45 2.27 -2.78 3.59
C MET A 45 3.55 -2.89 2.77
N VAL A 46 3.72 -1.99 1.80
CA VAL A 46 4.93 -1.85 0.98
C VAL A 46 5.58 -0.51 1.32
N VAL A 47 6.87 -0.57 1.66
CA VAL A 47 7.70 0.58 2.04
C VAL A 47 9.01 0.59 1.24
N ARG A 48 9.61 1.77 1.10
CA ARG A 48 10.91 2.00 0.46
C ARG A 48 11.74 2.96 1.34
N SER A 49 13.05 2.74 1.38
CA SER A 49 14.01 3.64 2.04
C SER A 49 14.45 4.78 1.14
#